data_AF-A0AAD6D339-F1
#
_entry.id   AF-A0AAD6D339-F1
#
_cell.length_a   1.000
_cell.length_b   1.000
_cell.length_c   1.000
_cell.angle_alpha   90.00
_cell.angle_beta   90.00
_cell.angle_gamma   90.00
#
_symmetry.space_group_name_H-M   'P 1'
#
loop_
_entity.id
_entity.type
_entity.pdbx_description
1 polymer ?
#
loop_
_entity_poly.entity_id
_entity_poly.type
_entity_poly.pdbx_seq_one_letter_code
_entity_poly.pdbx_strand_id
1 'polypeptide(L)'
;MSTRLSQGLGSSGSGETSAPEQTEAEKRFALQCMIAALWKEAYLGLFRLRNNQGPLHATRLLELYAGAGMSVRLLLRKGKNTSAIHQDLGLLGVALDQNQLWRLELYEGLPTSWLESVVEMLEAYKREAESLTELYGILRKLQVGFRQPTLEDEDLVLEQYSPAAENLAKRLLHLDAKMKILQSELSDWHWEKHGQRSVKLWRVENEVFSGRMFQGDVRI
;
A
#
# COMPACT_ATOMS: atom_id res chain seq x y z
N MET A 1 64.61 57.49 -1.83
CA MET A 1 64.15 57.29 -0.43
C MET A 1 62.76 56.66 -0.53
N SER A 2 62.61 55.35 -0.24
CA SER A 2 62.02 54.79 1.00
C SER A 2 60.56 55.27 1.23
N THR A 3 59.52 54.47 1.46
CA THR A 3 59.40 53.08 1.96
C THR A 3 57.93 52.56 1.80
N ARG A 4 57.78 51.23 1.60
CA ARG A 4 56.70 50.24 1.92
C ARG A 4 55.23 50.63 2.22
N LEU A 5 54.32 49.74 1.78
CA LEU A 5 53.23 49.02 2.50
C LEU A 5 52.27 48.42 1.43
N SER A 6 51.61 47.26 1.49
CA SER A 6 51.56 46.05 2.32
C SER A 6 50.57 45.12 1.58
N GLN A 7 50.91 43.84 1.39
CA GLN A 7 50.01 42.83 0.83
C GLN A 7 48.94 42.45 1.86
N GLY A 8 47.68 42.45 1.43
CA GLY A 8 46.52 41.93 2.17
C GLY A 8 45.83 40.85 1.35
N LEU A 9 45.71 39.66 1.96
CA LEU A 9 44.94 38.50 1.49
C LEU A 9 43.44 38.80 1.38
N GLY A 10 42.79 38.15 0.44
CA GLY A 10 41.34 37.92 0.45
C GLY A 10 40.85 37.64 -0.96
N SER A 11 40.01 36.66 -1.26
CA SER A 11 39.44 35.56 -0.49
C SER A 11 38.77 34.72 -1.59
N SER A 12 38.93 33.40 -1.54
CA SER A 12 38.22 32.48 -2.42
C SER A 12 36.72 32.75 -2.35
N GLY A 13 36.13 33.17 -3.46
CA GLY A 13 34.68 33.15 -3.65
C GLY A 13 34.26 31.70 -3.86
N SER A 14 34.04 30.98 -2.75
CA SER A 14 33.23 29.77 -2.76
C SER A 14 31.80 30.19 -3.04
N GLY A 15 31.38 30.06 -4.30
CA GLY A 15 29.98 30.08 -4.67
C GLY A 15 29.29 28.92 -3.97
N GLU A 16 28.63 29.23 -2.85
CA GLU A 16 27.65 28.33 -2.26
C GLU A 16 26.52 28.18 -3.27
N THR A 17 26.53 27.05 -3.96
CA THR A 17 25.41 26.56 -4.75
C THR A 17 24.29 26.21 -3.78
N SER A 18 23.53 27.20 -3.31
CA SER A 18 22.28 26.97 -2.61
C SER A 18 21.33 26.27 -3.58
N ALA A 19 21.06 24.99 -3.32
CA ALA A 19 20.03 24.24 -4.04
C ALA A 19 18.73 25.07 -4.01
N PRO A 20 17.95 25.12 -5.10
CA PRO A 20 16.71 25.88 -5.10
C PRO A 20 15.79 25.31 -4.01
N GLU A 21 15.41 26.15 -3.04
CA GLU A 21 14.39 25.80 -2.05
C GLU A 21 13.09 25.49 -2.80
N GLN A 22 12.63 24.25 -2.70
CA GLN A 22 11.34 23.86 -3.26
C GLN A 22 10.24 24.66 -2.58
N THR A 23 9.34 25.25 -3.37
CA THR A 23 8.17 25.93 -2.84
C THR A 23 7.24 24.93 -2.14
N GLU A 24 6.47 25.38 -1.15
CA GLU A 24 5.50 24.54 -0.45
C GLU A 24 4.48 23.89 -1.42
N ALA A 25 4.15 24.57 -2.52
CA ALA A 25 3.30 24.04 -3.57
C ALA A 25 3.96 22.87 -4.32
N GLU A 26 5.23 22.99 -4.69
CA GLU A 26 6.00 21.93 -5.34
C GLU A 26 6.17 20.72 -4.42
N LYS A 27 6.48 20.95 -3.14
CA LYS A 27 6.60 19.88 -2.14
C LYS A 27 5.30 19.10 -2.00
N ARG A 28 4.16 19.80 -1.91
CA ARG A 28 2.84 19.18 -1.83
C ARG A 28 2.50 18.39 -3.07
N PHE A 29 2.78 18.93 -4.26
CA PHE A 29 2.56 18.22 -5.51
C PHE A 29 3.42 16.94 -5.60
N ALA A 30 4.69 17.02 -5.22
CA ALA A 30 5.59 15.87 -5.17
C ALA A 30 5.05 14.77 -4.23
N LEU A 31 4.56 15.14 -3.05
CA LEU A 31 3.93 14.21 -2.11
C LEU A 31 2.65 13.59 -2.68
N GLN A 32 1.81 14.36 -3.38
CA GLN A 32 0.61 13.83 -4.03
C GLN A 32 0.96 12.79 -5.11
N CYS A 33 1.96 13.07 -5.95
CA CYS A 33 2.46 12.10 -6.92
C CYS A 33 3.01 10.84 -6.25
N MET A 34 3.76 11.00 -5.16
CA MET A 34 4.30 9.86 -4.41
C MET A 34 3.20 9.01 -3.77
N ILE A 35 2.19 9.64 -3.16
CA ILE A 35 0.99 8.97 -2.64
C ILE A 35 0.32 8.16 -3.76
N ALA A 36 0.15 8.74 -4.95
CA ALA A 36 -0.46 8.05 -6.09
C ALA A 36 0.31 6.77 -6.48
N ALA A 37 1.64 6.89 -6.60
CA ALA A 37 2.51 5.80 -6.98
C ALA A 37 2.52 4.69 -5.91
N LEU A 38 2.75 5.06 -4.65
CA LEU A 38 2.75 4.12 -3.53
C LEU A 38 1.40 3.44 -3.34
N TRP A 39 0.31 4.19 -3.45
CA TRP A 39 -1.04 3.63 -3.37
C TRP A 39 -1.25 2.58 -4.45
N LYS A 40 -0.85 2.86 -5.70
CA LYS A 40 -0.97 1.90 -6.81
C LYS A 40 -0.16 0.64 -6.54
N GLU A 41 1.09 0.79 -6.12
CA GLU A 41 1.99 -0.33 -5.83
C GLU A 41 1.47 -1.19 -4.68
N ALA A 42 1.08 -0.56 -3.56
CA ALA A 42 0.50 -1.27 -2.41
C ALA A 42 -0.82 -1.97 -2.78
N TYR A 43 -1.71 -1.27 -3.49
CA TYR A 43 -3.02 -1.81 -3.86
C TYR A 43 -2.91 -3.00 -4.81
N LEU A 44 -2.10 -2.88 -5.87
CA LEU A 44 -1.87 -3.98 -6.79
C LEU A 44 -1.05 -5.10 -6.12
N GLY A 45 -0.09 -4.76 -5.26
CA GLY A 45 0.73 -5.75 -4.57
C GLY A 45 -0.03 -6.60 -3.55
N LEU A 46 -1.13 -6.08 -2.99
CA LEU A 46 -1.89 -6.75 -1.93
C LEU A 46 -3.23 -7.30 -2.39
N PHE A 47 -3.96 -6.58 -3.24
CA PHE A 47 -5.38 -6.89 -3.50
C PHE A 47 -5.65 -7.36 -4.94
N ARG A 48 -4.96 -6.80 -5.95
CA ARG A 48 -5.26 -7.10 -7.37
C ARG A 48 -4.04 -7.39 -8.23
N LEU A 49 -4.12 -8.49 -8.97
CA LEU A 49 -3.12 -8.84 -9.98
C LEU A 49 -3.21 -7.92 -11.21
N ARG A 50 -2.06 -7.39 -11.67
CA ARG A 50 -1.85 -6.66 -12.94
C ARG A 50 -2.49 -5.26 -13.01
N ASN A 51 -3.79 -5.11 -12.75
CA ASN A 51 -4.51 -3.83 -12.86
C ASN A 51 -5.81 -3.83 -12.01
N ASN A 52 -6.55 -2.70 -12.02
CA ASN A 52 -7.76 -2.53 -11.21
C ASN A 52 -8.92 -3.48 -11.58
N GLN A 53 -8.89 -4.09 -12.77
CA GLN A 53 -9.88 -5.06 -13.22
C GLN A 53 -9.35 -6.50 -13.20
N GLY A 54 -8.12 -6.69 -12.72
CA GLY A 54 -7.49 -7.99 -12.69
C GLY A 54 -7.97 -8.87 -11.53
N PRO A 55 -7.61 -10.16 -11.55
CA PRO A 55 -8.03 -11.10 -10.51
C PRO A 55 -7.55 -10.68 -9.13
N LEU A 56 -8.33 -11.01 -8.10
CA LEU A 56 -7.94 -10.74 -6.72
C LEU A 56 -6.80 -11.67 -6.28
N HIS A 57 -5.87 -11.12 -5.50
CA HIS A 57 -4.82 -11.92 -4.87
C HIS A 57 -5.40 -13.01 -3.97
N ALA A 58 -6.45 -12.69 -3.20
CA ALA A 58 -7.17 -13.65 -2.36
C ALA A 58 -7.71 -14.85 -3.17
N THR A 59 -8.31 -14.60 -4.34
CA THR A 59 -8.78 -15.68 -5.22
C THR A 59 -7.63 -16.57 -5.69
N ARG A 60 -6.52 -15.98 -6.12
CA ARG A 60 -5.36 -16.75 -6.59
C ARG A 60 -4.69 -17.54 -5.45
N LEU A 61 -4.63 -16.98 -4.24
CA LEU A 61 -4.13 -17.70 -3.07
C LEU A 61 -5.03 -18.88 -2.74
N LEU A 62 -6.36 -18.71 -2.82
CA LEU A 62 -7.30 -19.80 -2.59
C LEU A 62 -7.15 -20.94 -3.60
N GLU A 63 -6.95 -20.63 -4.88
CA GLU A 63 -6.67 -21.63 -5.91
C GLU A 63 -5.40 -22.44 -5.57
N LEU A 64 -4.32 -21.76 -5.18
CA LEU A 64 -3.07 -22.42 -4.82
C LEU A 64 -3.18 -23.20 -3.51
N TYR A 65 -3.92 -22.69 -2.53
CA TYR A 65 -4.19 -23.37 -1.27
C TYR A 65 -4.95 -24.68 -1.53
N ALA A 66 -5.96 -24.66 -2.40
CA ALA A 66 -6.66 -25.85 -2.83
C ALA A 66 -5.74 -26.86 -3.55
N GLY A 67 -4.89 -26.37 -4.47
CA GLY A 67 -3.92 -27.20 -5.22
C GLY A 67 -2.77 -27.76 -4.37
N ALA A 68 -2.52 -27.16 -3.20
CA ALA A 68 -1.53 -27.64 -2.22
C ALA A 68 -2.06 -28.79 -1.33
N GLY A 69 -3.25 -29.31 -1.62
CA GLY A 69 -3.82 -30.47 -0.93
C GLY A 69 -5.08 -30.17 -0.12
N MET A 70 -5.46 -28.90 0.02
CA MET A 70 -6.56 -28.50 0.91
C MET A 70 -7.95 -28.65 0.30
N SER A 71 -8.07 -29.07 -0.97
CA SER A 71 -9.33 -29.09 -1.72
C SER A 71 -10.49 -29.84 -1.03
N VAL A 72 -10.22 -30.99 -0.39
CA VAL A 72 -11.23 -31.76 0.36
C VAL A 72 -11.70 -30.99 1.59
N ARG A 73 -10.77 -30.41 2.34
CA ARG A 73 -11.09 -29.61 3.53
C ARG A 73 -11.92 -28.36 3.19
N LEU A 74 -11.65 -27.73 2.05
CA LEU A 74 -12.45 -26.62 1.52
C LEU A 74 -13.88 -27.07 1.19
N LEU A 75 -14.05 -28.23 0.55
CA LEU A 75 -15.37 -28.80 0.23
C LEU A 75 -16.19 -29.10 1.49
N LEU A 76 -15.57 -29.67 2.52
CA LEU A 76 -16.23 -29.98 3.78
C LEU A 76 -16.68 -28.72 4.56
N ARG A 77 -16.02 -27.58 4.35
CA ARG A 77 -16.36 -26.30 5.00
C ARG A 77 -17.48 -25.51 4.32
N LYS A 78 -17.66 -25.67 3.00
CA LYS A 78 -18.68 -24.96 2.19
C LYS A 78 -20.14 -25.17 2.63
N GLY A 79 -20.42 -26.09 3.55
CA GLY A 79 -21.75 -26.26 4.14
C GLY A 79 -22.21 -25.15 5.11
N LYS A 80 -21.39 -24.11 5.37
CA LYS A 80 -21.69 -23.04 6.35
C LYS A 80 -21.66 -21.64 5.71
N ASN A 81 -22.84 -21.16 5.28
CA ASN A 81 -23.26 -19.84 4.73
C ASN A 81 -22.41 -18.56 5.02
N THR A 82 -21.11 -18.56 4.77
CA THR A 82 -20.25 -17.35 4.83
C THR A 82 -19.36 -17.33 3.60
N SER A 83 -19.01 -16.14 3.11
CA SER A 83 -18.15 -15.96 1.94
C SER A 83 -16.96 -16.92 2.01
N ALA A 84 -16.86 -17.80 1.00
CA ALA A 84 -15.95 -18.96 1.02
C ALA A 84 -14.49 -18.54 1.27
N ILE A 85 -14.10 -17.35 0.81
CA ILE A 85 -12.72 -16.86 0.90
C ILE A 85 -12.28 -16.60 2.36
N HIS A 86 -13.17 -16.11 3.24
CA HIS A 86 -12.80 -15.82 4.64
C HIS A 86 -12.59 -17.08 5.47
N GLN A 87 -13.36 -18.13 5.21
CA GLN A 87 -13.21 -19.39 5.94
C GLN A 87 -11.97 -20.17 5.50
N ASP A 88 -11.63 -20.04 4.23
CA ASP A 88 -10.65 -20.90 3.59
C ASP A 88 -9.22 -20.36 3.74
N LEU A 89 -9.04 -19.04 3.68
CA LEU A 89 -7.75 -18.37 3.94
C LEU A 89 -7.62 -17.86 5.40
N GLY A 90 -8.60 -18.15 6.25
CA GLY A 90 -8.63 -17.72 7.65
C GLY A 90 -8.55 -16.18 7.80
N LEU A 91 -7.75 -15.72 8.77
CA LEU A 91 -7.62 -14.29 9.07
C LEU A 91 -7.10 -13.47 7.89
N LEU A 92 -6.28 -14.08 7.01
CA LEU A 92 -5.77 -13.40 5.82
C LEU A 92 -6.90 -13.07 4.84
N GLY A 93 -7.87 -13.97 4.67
CA GLY A 93 -9.05 -13.71 3.84
C GLY A 93 -9.89 -12.55 4.36
N VAL A 94 -9.93 -12.33 5.68
CA VAL A 94 -10.59 -11.15 6.29
C VAL A 94 -9.80 -9.88 6.01
N ALA A 95 -8.48 -9.91 6.23
CA ALA A 95 -7.61 -8.74 6.00
C ALA A 95 -7.65 -8.27 4.53
N LEU A 96 -7.60 -9.21 3.59
CA LEU A 96 -7.63 -8.90 2.16
C LEU A 96 -8.99 -8.37 1.67
N ASP A 97 -10.08 -8.61 2.41
CA ASP A 97 -11.42 -8.11 2.05
C ASP A 97 -11.71 -6.72 2.61
N GLN A 98 -11.18 -6.39 3.80
CA GLN A 98 -11.41 -5.08 4.41
C GLN A 98 -10.90 -3.91 3.56
N ASN A 99 -9.77 -4.11 2.87
CA ASN A 99 -9.24 -3.25 1.81
C ASN A 99 -9.41 -1.74 2.10
N GLN A 100 -8.86 -1.26 3.23
CA GLN A 100 -9.01 0.15 3.61
C GLN A 100 -8.27 1.09 2.66
N LEU A 101 -7.21 0.60 2.00
CA LEU A 101 -6.50 1.30 0.94
C LEU A 101 -7.44 1.81 -0.16
N TRP A 102 -8.40 0.98 -0.60
CA TRP A 102 -9.38 1.38 -1.61
C TRP A 102 -10.17 2.64 -1.25
N ARG A 103 -10.40 2.86 0.04
CA ARG A 103 -11.21 3.95 0.57
C ARG A 103 -10.40 5.20 0.90
N LEU A 104 -9.11 5.25 0.54
CA LEU A 104 -8.28 6.40 0.84
C LEU A 104 -8.78 7.65 0.12
N GLU A 105 -9.30 8.58 0.93
CA GLU A 105 -9.81 9.88 0.53
C GLU A 105 -8.99 10.96 1.21
N LEU A 106 -8.57 11.94 0.42
CA LEU A 106 -7.74 13.06 0.86
C LEU A 106 -8.45 14.36 0.50
N TYR A 107 -8.24 15.41 1.30
CA TYR A 107 -8.88 16.70 1.10
C TYR A 107 -7.94 17.68 0.39
N GLU A 108 -8.48 18.49 -0.52
CA GLU A 108 -7.71 19.60 -1.09
C GLU A 108 -7.25 20.56 0.02
N GLY A 109 -6.02 21.08 -0.09
CA GLY A 109 -5.50 22.00 0.92
C GLY A 109 -4.88 21.33 2.15
N LEU A 110 -4.76 19.99 2.19
CA LEU A 110 -4.10 19.29 3.28
C LEU A 110 -2.65 19.78 3.49
N PRO A 111 -2.26 20.06 4.74
CA PRO A 111 -0.88 20.36 5.10
C PRO A 111 0.07 19.24 4.69
N THR A 112 1.30 19.61 4.37
CA THR A 112 2.37 18.69 3.98
C THR A 112 2.61 17.59 5.00
N SER A 113 2.53 17.88 6.30
CA SER A 113 2.69 16.89 7.37
C SER A 113 1.65 15.74 7.32
N TRP A 114 0.41 16.05 6.92
CA TRP A 114 -0.62 15.03 6.73
C TRP A 114 -0.35 14.18 5.49
N LEU A 115 0.13 14.79 4.41
CA LEU A 115 0.54 14.06 3.21
C LEU A 115 1.72 13.14 3.50
N GLU A 116 2.71 13.60 4.28
CA GLU A 116 3.84 12.78 4.75
C GLU A 116 3.35 11.58 5.60
N SER A 117 2.39 11.79 6.49
CA SER A 117 1.79 10.70 7.29
C SER A 117 1.06 9.66 6.41
N VAL A 118 0.40 10.10 5.34
CA VAL A 118 -0.23 9.20 4.37
C VAL A 118 0.84 8.42 3.60
N VAL A 119 1.95 9.06 3.20
CA VAL A 119 3.08 8.39 2.55
C VAL A 119 3.64 7.28 3.44
N GLU A 120 3.95 7.56 4.69
CA GLU A 120 4.46 6.56 5.65
C GLU A 120 3.51 5.36 5.79
N MET A 121 2.20 5.63 5.82
CA MET A 121 1.18 4.58 5.86
C MET A 121 1.23 3.71 4.60
N LEU A 122 1.30 4.31 3.42
CA LEU A 122 1.35 3.59 2.14
C LEU A 122 2.64 2.79 1.97
N GLU A 123 3.77 3.31 2.42
CA GLU A 123 5.04 2.57 2.45
C GLU A 123 4.97 1.34 3.36
N ALA A 124 4.25 1.44 4.49
CA ALA A 124 4.01 0.30 5.36
C ALA A 124 3.19 -0.80 4.65
N TYR A 125 2.12 -0.43 3.95
CA TYR A 125 1.36 -1.40 3.15
C TYR A 125 2.19 -2.00 2.00
N LYS A 126 2.96 -1.18 1.29
CA LYS A 126 3.81 -1.64 0.18
C LYS A 126 4.78 -2.73 0.64
N ARG A 127 5.38 -2.58 1.84
CA ARG A 127 6.27 -3.60 2.42
C ARG A 127 5.57 -4.94 2.64
N GLU A 128 4.28 -4.94 2.98
CA GLU A 128 3.52 -6.18 3.16
C GLU A 128 3.22 -6.93 1.84
N ALA A 129 3.32 -6.27 0.68
CA ALA A 129 3.18 -6.93 -0.62
C ALA A 129 4.28 -7.99 -0.86
N GLU A 130 5.46 -7.79 -0.30
CA GLU A 130 6.56 -8.78 -0.36
C GLU A 130 6.20 -10.04 0.42
N SER A 131 5.58 -9.90 1.60
CA SER A 131 5.10 -11.01 2.40
C SER A 131 4.00 -11.81 1.68
N LEU A 132 3.15 -11.16 0.90
CA LEU A 132 2.17 -11.85 0.07
C LEU A 132 2.85 -12.69 -1.03
N THR A 133 3.95 -12.19 -1.59
CA THR A 133 4.78 -12.93 -2.57
C THR A 133 5.43 -14.16 -1.96
N GLU A 134 5.84 -14.09 -0.69
CA GLU A 134 6.33 -15.25 0.06
C GLU A 134 5.26 -16.35 0.19
N LEU A 135 4.02 -15.97 0.53
CA LEU A 135 2.90 -16.93 0.61
C LEU A 135 2.65 -17.63 -0.72
N TYR A 136 2.76 -16.90 -1.84
CA TYR A 136 2.73 -17.52 -3.17
C TYR A 136 3.85 -18.53 -3.35
N GLY A 137 5.06 -18.21 -2.88
CA GLY A 137 6.22 -19.11 -2.92
C GLY A 137 5.98 -20.40 -2.14
N ILE A 138 5.47 -20.29 -0.91
CA ILE A 138 5.15 -21.45 -0.05
C ILE A 138 4.12 -22.34 -0.74
N LEU A 139 2.97 -21.79 -1.13
CA LEU A 139 1.90 -22.61 -1.73
C LEU A 139 2.32 -23.25 -3.05
N ARG A 140 3.14 -22.57 -3.87
CA ARG A 140 3.67 -23.15 -5.11
C ARG A 140 4.60 -24.33 -4.86
N LYS A 141 5.42 -24.27 -3.81
CA LYS A 141 6.31 -25.39 -3.42
C LYS A 141 5.52 -26.60 -2.92
N LEU A 142 4.38 -26.36 -2.28
CA LEU A 142 3.51 -27.40 -1.71
C LEU A 142 2.49 -27.97 -2.70
N GLN A 143 2.53 -27.60 -4.00
CA GLN A 143 1.56 -28.11 -4.96
C GLN A 143 1.64 -29.65 -5.09
N VAL A 144 0.49 -30.28 -4.97
CA VAL A 144 0.35 -31.75 -5.02
C VAL A 144 0.39 -32.29 -6.46
N GLY A 145 0.15 -31.44 -7.46
CA GLY A 145 0.11 -31.83 -8.86
C GLY A 145 -1.17 -32.60 -9.22
N PHE A 146 -1.05 -33.72 -9.92
CA PHE A 146 -2.21 -34.50 -10.40
C PHE A 146 -2.55 -35.72 -9.53
N ARG A 147 -1.82 -35.98 -8.45
CA ARG A 147 -2.15 -37.07 -7.52
C ARG A 147 -3.24 -36.64 -6.53
N GLN A 148 -3.84 -37.61 -5.85
CA GLN A 148 -4.76 -37.32 -4.76
C GLN A 148 -3.99 -36.72 -3.56
N PRO A 149 -4.51 -35.66 -2.92
CA PRO A 149 -3.96 -35.15 -1.67
C PRO A 149 -3.99 -36.19 -0.55
N THR A 150 -2.92 -36.21 0.24
CA THR A 150 -2.82 -37.00 1.47
C THR A 150 -3.00 -36.12 2.71
N LEU A 151 -3.16 -36.72 3.88
CA LEU A 151 -3.16 -35.99 5.15
C LEU A 151 -1.82 -35.28 5.40
N GLU A 152 -0.71 -35.87 4.97
CA GLU A 152 0.62 -35.26 5.09
C GLU A 152 0.73 -33.96 4.26
N ASP A 153 0.10 -33.89 3.09
CA ASP A 153 0.05 -32.65 2.31
C ASP A 153 -0.72 -31.56 3.05
N GLU A 154 -1.87 -31.91 3.64
CA GLU A 154 -2.65 -30.96 4.44
C GLU A 154 -1.85 -30.48 5.66
N ASP A 155 -1.15 -31.38 6.35
CA ASP A 155 -0.33 -31.05 7.52
C ASP A 155 0.82 -30.11 7.14
N LEU A 156 1.51 -30.34 6.03
CA LEU A 156 2.56 -29.45 5.53
C LEU A 156 2.04 -28.06 5.19
N VAL A 157 0.84 -27.96 4.60
CA VAL A 157 0.19 -26.66 4.36
C VAL A 157 -0.15 -25.99 5.68
N LEU A 158 -0.71 -26.73 6.64
CA LEU A 158 -1.04 -26.16 7.94
C LEU A 158 0.21 -25.66 8.68
N GLU A 159 1.31 -26.39 8.61
CA GLU A 159 2.58 -26.07 9.27
C GLU A 159 3.29 -24.88 8.63
N GLN A 160 3.36 -24.84 7.29
CA GLN A 160 4.19 -23.84 6.60
C GLN A 160 3.40 -22.59 6.18
N TYR A 161 2.19 -22.77 5.65
CA TYR A 161 1.41 -21.63 5.16
C TYR A 161 0.68 -20.90 6.28
N SER A 162 0.00 -21.62 7.18
CA SER A 162 -0.91 -20.97 8.15
C SER A 162 -0.21 -19.95 9.05
N PRO A 163 0.97 -20.23 9.64
CA PRO A 163 1.65 -19.25 10.50
C PRO A 163 2.08 -18.00 9.73
N ALA A 164 2.58 -18.17 8.50
CA ALA A 164 2.99 -17.06 7.65
C ALA A 164 1.78 -16.20 7.24
N ALA A 165 0.68 -16.84 6.85
CA ALA A 165 -0.56 -16.18 6.49
C ALA A 165 -1.19 -15.43 7.67
N GLU A 166 -1.18 -16.03 8.87
CA GLU A 166 -1.70 -15.39 10.08
C GLU A 166 -0.88 -14.18 10.49
N ASN A 167 0.46 -14.27 10.41
CA ASN A 167 1.34 -13.15 10.70
C ASN A 167 1.12 -11.97 9.75
N LEU A 168 1.01 -12.23 8.44
CA LEU A 168 0.66 -11.20 7.46
C LEU A 168 -0.72 -10.61 7.76
N ALA A 169 -1.71 -11.44 8.04
CA ALA A 169 -3.06 -10.98 8.33
C ALA A 169 -3.12 -10.04 9.54
N LYS A 170 -2.40 -10.37 10.63
CA LYS A 170 -2.30 -9.52 11.82
C LYS A 170 -1.72 -8.15 11.49
N ARG A 171 -0.65 -8.10 10.68
CA ARG A 171 -0.02 -6.84 10.26
C ARG A 171 -0.94 -6.02 9.38
N LEU A 172 -1.59 -6.64 8.39
CA LEU A 172 -2.56 -5.96 7.53
C LEU A 172 -3.75 -5.41 8.31
N LEU A 173 -4.33 -6.18 9.23
CA LEU A 173 -5.43 -5.71 10.08
C LEU A 173 -5.00 -4.55 11.00
N HIS A 174 -3.77 -4.58 11.49
CA HIS A 174 -3.21 -3.47 12.25
C HIS A 174 -3.06 -2.22 11.38
N LEU A 175 -2.55 -2.36 10.16
CA LEU A 175 -2.46 -1.25 9.20
C LEU A 175 -3.84 -0.73 8.80
N ASP A 176 -4.85 -1.60 8.62
CA ASP A 176 -6.23 -1.21 8.34
C ASP A 176 -6.82 -0.38 9.49
N ALA A 177 -6.55 -0.77 10.74
CA ALA A 177 -6.97 0.00 11.91
C ALA A 177 -6.30 1.38 11.95
N LYS A 178 -4.99 1.47 11.71
CA LYS A 178 -4.28 2.76 11.68
C LYS A 178 -4.74 3.64 10.51
N MET A 179 -5.00 3.05 9.35
CA MET A 179 -5.52 3.76 8.18
C MET A 179 -6.91 4.35 8.47
N LYS A 180 -7.80 3.61 9.17
CA LYS A 180 -9.11 4.14 9.59
C LYS A 180 -8.98 5.31 10.55
N ILE A 181 -8.05 5.24 11.49
CA ILE A 181 -7.77 6.35 12.42
C ILE A 181 -7.30 7.57 11.63
N LEU A 182 -6.30 7.41 10.76
CA LEU A 182 -5.78 8.49 9.91
C LEU A 182 -6.90 9.12 9.06
N GLN A 183 -7.75 8.32 8.42
CA GLN A 183 -8.88 8.84 7.64
C GLN A 183 -9.89 9.61 8.51
N SER A 184 -10.13 9.15 9.75
CA SER A 184 -11.01 9.86 10.69
C SER A 184 -10.41 11.21 11.08
N GLU A 185 -9.12 11.24 11.42
CA GLU A 185 -8.42 12.49 11.76
C GLU A 185 -8.36 13.48 10.60
N LEU A 186 -8.17 13.00 9.36
CA LEU A 186 -8.25 13.83 8.16
C LEU A 186 -9.66 14.41 7.96
N SER A 187 -10.69 13.63 8.27
CA SER A 187 -12.08 14.06 8.21
C SER A 187 -12.40 15.11 9.27
N ASP A 188 -11.95 14.89 10.51
CA ASP A 188 -12.11 15.83 11.62
C ASP A 188 -11.40 17.15 11.32
N TRP A 189 -10.15 17.09 10.86
CA TRP A 189 -9.40 18.28 10.43
C TRP A 189 -10.14 19.06 9.33
N HIS A 190 -10.70 18.35 8.35
CA HIS A 190 -11.46 18.98 7.28
C HIS A 190 -12.71 19.69 7.83
N TRP A 191 -13.45 19.02 8.72
CA TRP A 191 -14.64 19.58 9.36
C TRP A 191 -14.31 20.81 10.20
N GLU A 192 -13.24 20.78 11.00
CA GLU A 192 -12.79 21.91 11.81
C GLU A 192 -12.43 23.13 10.95
N LYS A 193 -11.76 22.90 9.82
CA LYS A 193 -11.25 23.98 8.96
C LYS A 193 -12.30 24.55 8.01
N HIS A 194 -13.23 23.71 7.52
CA HIS A 194 -14.15 24.07 6.43
C HIS A 194 -15.64 23.94 6.79
N GLY A 195 -15.98 23.30 7.91
CA GLY A 195 -17.36 23.02 8.31
C GLY A 195 -18.10 22.17 7.28
N GLN A 196 -19.37 22.50 7.02
CA GLN A 196 -20.21 21.80 6.02
C GLN A 196 -19.88 22.15 4.56
N ARG A 197 -18.86 22.99 4.30
CA ARG A 197 -18.54 23.38 2.92
C ARG A 197 -17.95 22.19 2.17
N SER A 198 -18.51 21.87 0.99
CA SER A 198 -17.91 20.86 0.14
C SER A 198 -16.56 21.36 -0.36
N VAL A 199 -15.49 20.71 0.09
CA VAL A 199 -14.17 20.86 -0.52
C VAL A 199 -13.98 19.72 -1.51
N LYS A 200 -13.17 19.96 -2.54
CA LYS A 200 -12.83 18.92 -3.51
C LYS A 200 -12.16 17.76 -2.78
N LEU A 201 -12.78 16.59 -2.91
CA LEU A 201 -12.28 15.34 -2.40
C LEU A 201 -11.38 14.69 -3.45
N TRP A 202 -10.18 14.33 -3.02
CA TRP A 202 -9.24 13.56 -3.81
C TRP A 202 -9.32 12.09 -3.40
N ARG A 203 -10.07 11.29 -4.17
CA ARG A 203 -10.00 9.83 -4.05
C ARG A 203 -8.81 9.33 -4.86
N VAL A 204 -7.82 8.77 -4.17
CA VAL A 204 -6.53 8.41 -4.79
C VAL A 204 -6.71 7.39 -5.92
N GLU A 205 -7.59 6.41 -5.72
CA GLU A 205 -7.96 5.41 -6.73
C GLU A 205 -8.36 6.05 -8.08
N ASN A 206 -9.24 7.06 -8.02
CA ASN A 206 -9.74 7.72 -9.21
C ASN A 206 -8.59 8.34 -9.99
N GLU A 207 -7.66 9.02 -9.34
CA GLU A 207 -6.55 9.66 -10.04
C GLU A 207 -5.55 8.64 -10.62
N VAL A 208 -5.32 7.54 -9.90
CA VAL A 208 -4.39 6.48 -10.33
C VAL A 208 -4.90 5.74 -11.57
N PHE A 209 -6.20 5.44 -11.65
CA PHE A 209 -6.75 4.65 -12.75
C PHE A 209 -7.49 5.45 -13.82
N SER A 210 -7.82 6.73 -13.59
CA SER A 210 -8.37 7.62 -14.64
C SER A 210 -7.29 8.36 -15.44
N GLY A 211 -6.01 8.26 -15.06
CA GLY A 211 -4.88 8.90 -15.76
C GLY A 211 -4.81 10.42 -15.57
N ARG A 212 -5.70 11.02 -14.77
CA ARG A 212 -5.81 12.47 -14.57
C ARG A 212 -4.58 13.10 -13.91
N MET A 213 -3.88 12.37 -13.03
CA MET A 213 -2.66 12.88 -12.39
C MET A 213 -1.45 13.00 -13.32
N PHE A 214 -1.45 12.30 -14.46
CA PHE A 214 -0.37 12.38 -15.47
C PHE A 214 -0.72 13.33 -16.64
N GLN A 215 -1.84 14.04 -16.57
CA GLN A 215 -2.27 15.04 -17.56
C GLN A 215 -2.38 16.46 -16.97
N GLY A 216 -1.58 16.77 -15.95
CA GLY A 216 -1.43 18.13 -15.44
C GLY A 216 -0.55 18.98 -16.37
N ASP A 217 -1.20 19.75 -17.25
CA ASP A 217 -0.75 20.97 -17.96
C ASP A 217 0.77 21.25 -18.01
N VAL A 218 1.45 20.69 -19.01
CA VAL A 218 2.53 21.43 -19.70
C VAL A 218 1.83 22.31 -20.73
N ARG A 219 1.44 23.52 -20.32
CA ARG A 219 1.22 24.61 -21.27
C ARG A 219 2.56 25.30 -21.46
N ILE A 220 3.18 25.03 -22.61
CA ILE A 220 4.24 25.87 -23.19
C ILE A 220 3.61 27.20 -23.58
#